data_AF-A0A075A5B2-F1
#
_entry.id   AF-A0A075A5B2-F1
#
_cell.length_a   1.000
_cell.length_b   1.000
_cell.length_c   1.000
_cell.angle_alpha   90.00
_cell.angle_beta   90.00
_cell.angle_gamma   90.00
#
_symmetry.space_group_name_H-M   'P 1'
#
loop_
_entity.id
_entity.type
_entity.pdbx_description
1 polymer ?
#
loop_
_entity_poly.entity_id
_entity_poly.type
_entity_poly.pdbx_seq_one_letter_code
_entity_poly.pdbx_strand_id
1 'polypeptide(L)'
;MMFKVSFPNVMLSYFLKAVCLLIEQKLSSQSIERAIAEYGTVKIDQLKVPEVCLGFEISDPELRAAAVALRLLNVNEMRRLQDLANAAVVQVQRLTADPKTDEKLGKVGF
;
A
#
# COMPACT_ATOMS: atom_id res chain seq x y z
N MET A 1 -20.75 14.19 -20.17
CA MET A 1 -20.12 13.20 -21.06
C MET A 1 -19.62 12.04 -20.21
N MET A 2 -20.39 10.96 -20.10
CA MET A 2 -20.01 9.77 -19.30
C MET A 2 -19.10 8.88 -20.16
N PHE A 3 -17.84 8.74 -19.77
CA PHE A 3 -16.95 7.75 -20.37
C PHE A 3 -17.42 6.36 -19.98
N LYS A 4 -18.17 5.71 -20.88
CA LYS A 4 -18.53 4.30 -20.75
C LYS A 4 -17.31 3.49 -21.18
N VAL A 5 -16.40 3.24 -20.24
CA VAL A 5 -15.25 2.35 -20.47
C VAL A 5 -15.79 0.93 -20.58
N SER A 6 -15.97 0.46 -21.82
CA SER A 6 -16.37 -0.90 -22.10
C SER A 6 -15.13 -1.79 -22.03
N PHE A 7 -14.87 -2.38 -20.86
CA PHE A 7 -13.82 -3.37 -20.71
C PHE A 7 -14.22 -4.66 -21.43
N PRO A 8 -13.38 -5.24 -22.32
CA PRO A 8 -13.69 -6.53 -22.93
C PRO A 8 -13.78 -7.60 -21.84
N ASN A 9 -14.76 -8.50 -21.92
CA ASN A 9 -15.01 -9.56 -20.91
C ASN A 9 -13.76 -10.38 -20.56
N VAL A 10 -12.83 -10.51 -21.52
CA VAL A 10 -11.53 -11.16 -21.35
C VAL A 10 -10.63 -10.42 -20.36
N MET A 11 -10.59 -9.08 -20.43
CA MET A 11 -9.82 -8.22 -19.50
C MET A 11 -10.34 -8.32 -18.06
N LEU A 12 -11.66 -8.43 -17.90
CA LEU A 12 -12.29 -8.60 -16.59
C LEU A 12 -11.90 -9.93 -15.93
N SER A 13 -11.81 -11.01 -16.72
CA SER A 13 -11.38 -12.33 -16.25
C SER A 13 -9.93 -12.34 -15.75
N TYR A 14 -9.01 -11.72 -16.51
CA TYR A 14 -7.61 -11.61 -16.07
C TYR A 14 -7.46 -10.75 -14.83
N PHE A 15 -8.23 -9.67 -14.72
CA PHE A 15 -8.21 -8.80 -13.55
C PHE A 15 -8.67 -9.54 -12.29
N LEU A 16 -9.80 -10.25 -12.37
CA LEU A 16 -10.29 -11.09 -11.27
C LEU A 16 -9.25 -12.15 -10.86
N LYS A 17 -8.63 -12.80 -11.85
CA LYS A 17 -7.59 -13.81 -11.58
C LYS A 17 -6.36 -13.21 -10.89
N ALA A 18 -5.92 -12.02 -11.32
CA ALA A 18 -4.82 -11.31 -10.68
C ALA A 18 -5.15 -10.91 -9.23
N VAL A 19 -6.37 -10.45 -8.98
CA VAL A 19 -6.85 -10.13 -7.62
C VAL A 19 -6.87 -11.39 -6.75
N CYS A 20 -7.37 -12.52 -7.25
CA CYS A 20 -7.34 -13.78 -6.50
C CYS A 20 -5.90 -14.21 -6.15
N LEU A 21 -4.99 -14.16 -7.13
CA LEU A 21 -3.57 -14.50 -6.88
C LEU A 21 -2.92 -13.58 -5.84
N LEU A 22 -3.23 -12.28 -5.87
CA LEU A 22 -2.74 -11.31 -4.89
C LEU A 22 -3.27 -11.63 -3.49
N ILE A 23 -4.57 -11.95 -3.38
CA ILE A 23 -5.20 -12.33 -2.13
C ILE A 23 -4.56 -13.61 -1.58
N GLU A 24 -4.38 -14.64 -2.42
CA GLU A 24 -3.73 -15.90 -2.04
C GLU A 24 -2.29 -15.69 -1.54
N GLN A 25 -1.52 -14.85 -2.22
CA GLN A 25 -0.16 -14.51 -1.78
C GLN A 25 -0.15 -13.83 -0.41
N LYS A 26 -1.03 -12.84 -0.19
CA LYS A 26 -1.07 -12.05 1.04
C LYS A 26 -1.72 -12.80 2.22
N LEU A 27 -2.64 -13.72 1.96
CA LEU A 27 -3.28 -14.59 2.97
C LEU A 27 -2.59 -15.94 3.12
N SER A 28 -1.45 -16.16 2.46
CA SER A 28 -0.64 -17.37 2.68
C SER A 28 -0.21 -17.48 4.14
N SER A 29 -0.13 -18.71 4.67
CA SER A 29 0.23 -18.96 6.09
C SER A 29 1.53 -18.27 6.50
N GLN A 30 2.52 -18.25 5.60
CA GLN A 30 3.79 -17.56 5.82
C GLN A 30 3.64 -16.04 5.98
N SER A 31 2.73 -15.43 5.22
CA SER A 31 2.47 -13.99 5.29
C SER A 31 1.72 -13.62 6.57
N ILE A 32 0.81 -14.50 7.02
CA ILE A 32 0.08 -14.35 8.28
C ILE A 32 1.04 -14.46 9.47
N GLU A 33 1.92 -15.47 9.48
CA GLU A 33 2.93 -15.63 10.54
C GLU A 33 3.87 -14.43 10.63
N ARG A 34 4.33 -13.91 9.49
CA ARG A 34 5.16 -12.69 9.45
C ARG A 34 4.40 -11.47 9.97
N ALA A 35 3.14 -11.30 9.58
CA ALA A 35 2.32 -10.20 10.07
C ALA A 35 2.08 -10.28 11.59
N ILE A 36 1.85 -11.48 12.12
CA ILE A 36 1.72 -11.71 13.57
C ILE A 36 3.05 -11.40 14.29
N ALA A 37 4.20 -11.74 13.69
CA ALA A 37 5.50 -11.45 14.27
C ALA A 37 5.85 -9.95 14.25
N GLU A 38 5.55 -9.25 13.16
CA GLU A 38 5.86 -7.82 12.98
C GLU A 38 4.94 -6.90 13.79
N TYR A 39 3.64 -7.20 13.83
CA TYR A 39 2.63 -6.31 14.42
C TYR A 39 2.03 -6.83 15.73
N GLY A 40 2.33 -8.07 16.13
CA GLY A 40 1.71 -8.74 17.27
C GLY A 40 0.23 -9.07 17.06
N THR A 41 -0.40 -9.72 18.04
CA THR A 41 -1.86 -9.88 18.11
C THR A 41 -2.51 -8.58 18.61
N VAL A 42 -2.29 -7.47 17.91
CA VAL A 42 -3.03 -6.24 18.18
C VAL A 42 -4.49 -6.54 17.80
N LYS A 43 -5.35 -6.68 18.81
CA LYS A 43 -6.79 -6.65 18.61
C LYS A 43 -7.10 -5.31 17.96
N ILE A 44 -7.39 -5.31 16.66
CA ILE A 44 -7.96 -4.15 15.98
C ILE A 44 -9.42 -4.05 16.44
N ASP A 45 -9.62 -3.72 17.71
CA ASP A 45 -10.92 -3.75 18.41
C ASP A 45 -11.79 -2.54 18.04
N GLN A 46 -11.36 -1.71 17.09
CA GLN A 46 -11.98 -0.41 16.82
C GLN A 46 -12.24 -0.12 15.34
N LEU A 47 -11.89 -1.02 14.42
CA LEU A 47 -12.19 -0.76 13.01
C LEU A 47 -13.66 -1.09 12.73
N LYS A 48 -14.52 -0.08 12.86
CA LYS A 48 -15.90 -0.17 12.40
C LYS A 48 -15.88 -0.21 10.87
N VAL A 49 -16.08 -1.40 10.30
CA VAL A 49 -16.31 -1.63 8.87
C VAL A 49 -17.20 -0.54 8.24
N PRO A 50 -18.34 -0.10 8.84
CA PRO A 50 -19.16 1.00 8.31
C PRO A 50 -18.44 2.34 8.11
N GLU A 51 -17.48 2.70 8.95
CA GLU A 51 -16.82 4.01 8.91
C GLU A 51 -15.74 4.10 7.82
N VAL A 52 -15.30 2.97 7.28
CA VAL A 52 -14.31 2.96 6.19
C VAL A 52 -14.95 3.40 4.89
N CYS A 53 -14.51 4.56 4.39
CA CYS A 53 -14.96 5.09 3.11
C CYS A 53 -14.41 4.27 1.93
N LEU A 54 -15.31 3.58 1.22
CA LEU A 54 -14.99 2.83 0.00
C LEU A 54 -15.13 3.70 -1.27
N GLY A 55 -15.87 4.81 -1.20
CA GLY A 55 -16.17 5.67 -2.35
C GLY A 55 -17.27 5.14 -3.28
N PHE A 56 -17.90 4.01 -2.90
CA PHE A 56 -19.06 3.42 -3.57
C PHE A 56 -19.91 2.67 -2.54
N GLU A 57 -21.20 2.52 -2.84
CA GLU A 57 -22.15 1.82 -1.97
C GLU A 57 -22.16 0.33 -2.25
N ILE A 58 -22.16 -0.47 -1.18
CA ILE A 58 -22.30 -1.93 -1.22
C ILE A 58 -23.42 -2.32 -0.27
N SER A 59 -24.48 -2.93 -0.80
CA SER A 59 -25.65 -3.35 -0.02
C SER A 59 -25.40 -4.59 0.82
N ASP A 60 -24.49 -5.47 0.39
CA ASP A 60 -24.18 -6.73 1.05
C ASP A 60 -23.10 -6.53 2.15
N PRO A 61 -23.39 -6.89 3.42
CA PRO A 61 -22.46 -6.70 4.53
C PRO A 61 -21.15 -7.51 4.41
N GLU A 62 -21.21 -8.73 3.88
CA GLU A 62 -20.04 -9.62 3.75
C GLU A 62 -19.13 -9.13 2.63
N LEU A 63 -19.72 -8.77 1.48
CA LEU A 63 -19.00 -8.16 0.36
C LEU A 63 -18.36 -6.83 0.77
N ARG A 64 -19.05 -6.06 1.63
CA ARG A 64 -18.52 -4.80 2.15
C ARG A 64 -17.33 -5.03 3.07
N ALA A 65 -17.37 -6.04 3.94
CA ALA A 65 -16.24 -6.41 4.77
C ALA A 65 -15.03 -6.83 3.92
N ALA A 66 -15.24 -7.64 2.88
CA ALA A 66 -14.18 -8.03 1.94
C ALA A 66 -13.59 -6.81 1.19
N ALA A 67 -14.44 -5.89 0.71
CA ALA A 67 -14.01 -4.67 0.05
C ALA A 67 -13.19 -3.76 0.99
N VAL A 68 -13.60 -3.65 2.26
CA VAL A 68 -12.84 -2.93 3.30
C VAL A 68 -11.48 -3.58 3.53
N ALA A 69 -11.41 -4.90 3.66
CA ALA A 69 -10.14 -5.61 3.81
C ALA A 69 -9.19 -5.34 2.62
N LEU A 70 -9.69 -5.46 1.39
CA LEU A 70 -8.93 -5.14 0.18
C LEU A 70 -8.47 -3.68 0.13
N ARG A 71 -9.32 -2.75 0.55
CA ARG A 71 -8.97 -1.33 0.63
C ARG A 71 -7.81 -1.10 1.60
N LEU A 72 -7.84 -1.72 2.78
CA LEU A 72 -6.77 -1.60 3.78
C LEU A 72 -5.46 -2.21 3.29
N LEU A 73 -5.51 -3.39 2.66
CA LEU A 73 -4.35 -4.02 2.03
C LEU A 73 -3.72 -3.10 0.97
N ASN A 74 -4.55 -2.50 0.11
CA ASN A 74 -4.08 -1.57 -0.90
C ASN A 74 -3.43 -0.31 -0.28
N VAL A 75 -4.04 0.26 0.77
CA VAL A 75 -3.45 1.41 1.48
C VAL A 75 -2.10 1.05 2.10
N ASN A 76 -1.96 -0.14 2.67
CA ASN A 76 -0.68 -0.62 3.20
C ASN A 76 0.39 -0.68 2.09
N GLU A 77 0.06 -1.29 0.95
CA GLU A 77 1.00 -1.40 -0.18
C GLU A 77 1.41 -0.02 -0.72
N MET A 78 0.49 0.93 -0.79
CA MET A 78 0.81 2.32 -1.18
C MET A 78 1.76 2.99 -0.20
N ARG A 79 1.61 2.78 1.12
CA ARG A 79 2.56 3.30 2.12
C ARG A 79 3.94 2.67 1.94
N ARG A 80 4.00 1.35 1.75
CA ARG A 80 5.27 0.66 1.49
C ARG A 80 5.97 1.20 0.25
N LEU A 81 5.22 1.45 -0.83
CA LEU A 81 5.76 2.04 -2.05
C LEU A 81 6.29 3.46 -1.79
N GLN A 82 5.58 4.25 -0.98
CA GLN A 82 6.03 5.58 -0.57
C GLN A 82 7.34 5.51 0.24
N ASP A 83 7.45 4.58 1.18
CA ASP A 83 8.67 4.37 1.98
C ASP A 83 9.86 3.99 1.09
N LEU A 84 9.64 3.10 0.10
CA LEU A 84 10.65 2.75 -0.89
C LEU A 84 11.05 3.94 -1.76
N ALA A 85 10.09 4.75 -2.20
CA ALA A 85 10.36 5.95 -2.97
C ALA A 85 11.19 6.96 -2.16
N ASN A 86 10.82 7.19 -0.90
CA ASN A 86 11.56 8.05 0.02
C ASN A 86 12.99 7.53 0.24
N ALA A 87 13.14 6.21 0.45
CA ALA A 87 14.45 5.59 0.60
C ALA A 87 15.30 5.75 -0.67
N ALA A 88 14.73 5.56 -1.85
CA ALA A 88 15.42 5.77 -3.12
C ALA A 88 15.89 7.22 -3.29
N VAL A 89 15.03 8.21 -2.97
CA VAL A 89 15.40 9.63 -3.00
C VAL A 89 16.57 9.92 -2.06
N VAL A 90 16.51 9.42 -0.82
CA VAL A 90 17.60 9.59 0.15
C VAL A 90 18.89 8.92 -0.33
N GLN A 91 18.83 7.75 -0.96
CA GLN A 91 19.99 7.07 -1.52
C GLN A 91 20.61 7.86 -2.66
N VAL A 92 19.80 8.36 -3.59
CA VAL A 92 20.28 9.24 -4.67
C VAL A 92 20.90 10.50 -4.09
N GLN A 93 20.26 11.14 -3.10
CA GLN A 93 20.80 12.31 -2.41
C GLN A 93 22.14 12.01 -1.75
N ARG A 94 22.33 10.84 -1.13
CA ARG A 94 23.65 10.45 -0.56
C ARG A 94 24.73 10.29 -1.62
N LEU A 95 24.36 9.86 -2.83
CA LEU A 95 25.30 9.72 -3.95
C LEU A 95 25.59 11.05 -4.64
N THR A 96 24.61 11.95 -4.74
CA THR A 96 24.73 13.24 -5.43
C THR A 96 25.07 14.40 -4.52
N ALA A 97 24.92 14.25 -3.21
CA ALA A 97 25.45 15.18 -2.23
C ALA A 97 26.98 15.08 -2.31
N ASP A 98 27.57 16.01 -3.04
CA ASP A 98 29.01 16.23 -3.07
C ASP A 98 29.51 16.44 -1.62
N PRO A 99 30.32 15.52 -1.05
CA PRO A 99 30.90 15.72 0.27
C PRO A 99 31.98 16.83 0.24
N LYS A 100 32.29 17.41 -0.94
CA LYS A 100 33.20 18.54 -1.09
C LYS A 100 32.50 19.88 -0.95
N THR A 101 31.74 20.05 0.13
CA THR A 101 31.76 21.37 0.76
C THR A 101 33.16 21.51 1.36
N ASP A 102 34.02 22.05 0.51
CA ASP A 102 35.35 22.56 0.75
C ASP A 102 35.65 22.82 2.24
N GLU A 103 36.29 21.87 2.93
CA GLU A 103 36.92 22.13 4.23
C GLU A 103 38.00 23.24 4.13
N LYS A 104 38.35 23.72 2.92
CA LYS A 104 39.19 24.91 2.73
C LYS A 104 38.44 26.24 2.73
N LEU A 105 37.11 26.26 2.71
CA LEU A 105 36.30 27.47 2.94
C LEU A 105 35.90 27.53 4.41
N GLY A 106 36.89 27.83 5.25
CA GLY A 106 36.72 28.01 6.68
C GLY A 106 35.55 28.96 7.02
N LYS A 107 34.78 28.53 8.03
CA LYS A 107 33.57 29.13 8.63
C LYS A 107 32.25 28.53 8.13
N VAL A 108 31.86 27.43 8.76
CA VAL A 108 30.44 27.20 9.04
C VAL A 108 30.03 28.20 10.13
N GLY A 109 29.06 29.07 9.82
CA GLY A 109 28.51 30.05 10.76
C GLY A 109 27.68 29.38 11.86
N PHE A 110 27.75 29.99 13.04
CA PHE A 110 27.17 29.68 14.37
C PHE A 110 25.94 28.77 14.45
#